data_AF-A0A848Y7H7-F1
#
_entry.id   AF-A0A848Y7H7-F1
#
_cell.length_a   1.000
_cell.length_b   1.000
_cell.length_c   1.000
_cell.angle_alpha   90.00
_cell.angle_beta   90.00
_cell.angle_gamma   90.00
#
_symmetry.space_group_name_H-M   'P 1'
#
loop_
_entity.id
_entity.type
_entity.pdbx_description
1 polymer ?
#
loop_
_entity_poly.entity_id
_entity_poly.type
_entity_poly.pdbx_seq_one_letter_code
_entity_poly.pdbx_strand_id
1 'polypeptide(L)'
;ASTSPMLYWWIAAPYKGKLQLKLTRDGTDAPLLDSVEDVSLEAGLNTLNLGDFGVRLQAGDIYRWSISLAGGDLNETAFSYVEFRKTDVASGDSPAKHAKALAGAGIWYDAFALVAANEKLSGARDAMLKQVGISLTN
;
A
#
# COMPACT_ATOMS: atom_id res chain seq x y z
N ALA A 1 0.58 9.11 -11.79
CA ALA A 1 0.09 8.19 -10.75
C ALA A 1 -0.13 6.80 -11.36
N SER A 2 0.35 5.74 -10.72
CA SER A 2 0.37 4.37 -11.30
C SER A 2 -1.05 3.79 -11.48
N THR A 3 -1.30 3.08 -12.58
CA THR A 3 -2.58 2.35 -12.77
C THR A 3 -2.66 1.09 -11.94
N SER A 4 -1.54 0.57 -11.45
CA SER A 4 -1.46 -0.60 -10.58
C SER A 4 -0.54 -0.23 -9.41
N PRO A 5 -1.07 0.45 -8.38
CA PRO A 5 -0.25 0.92 -7.29
C PRO A 5 0.25 -0.23 -6.41
N MET A 6 1.35 0.04 -5.72
CA MET A 6 1.83 -0.78 -4.60
C MET A 6 0.98 -0.46 -3.36
N LEU A 7 0.48 -1.50 -2.70
CA LEU A 7 -0.13 -1.40 -1.38
C LEU A 7 0.94 -1.63 -0.32
N TYR A 8 0.83 -0.92 0.80
CA TYR A 8 1.79 -0.94 1.90
C TYR A 8 1.02 -1.10 3.22
N TRP A 9 1.49 -1.98 4.09
CA TRP A 9 0.99 -2.11 5.46
C TRP A 9 2.11 -2.50 6.41
N TRP A 10 1.91 -2.30 7.70
CA TRP A 10 2.88 -2.64 8.71
C TRP A 10 2.32 -3.70 9.66
N ILE A 11 3.15 -4.67 10.03
CA ILE A 11 2.83 -5.64 11.09
C ILE A 11 3.90 -5.58 12.19
N ALA A 12 3.48 -5.69 13.44
CA ALA A 12 4.35 -5.52 14.61
C ALA A 12 5.26 -6.71 14.89
N ALA A 13 4.82 -7.91 14.48
CA ALA A 13 5.48 -9.17 14.75
C ALA A 13 5.36 -10.09 13.53
N PRO A 14 6.27 -11.07 13.37
CA PRO A 14 6.17 -12.04 12.30
C PRO A 14 4.84 -12.79 12.36
N TYR A 15 4.31 -13.16 11.19
CA TYR A 15 3.02 -13.80 11.06
C TYR A 15 3.08 -14.96 10.07
N LYS A 16 2.50 -16.10 10.43
CA LYS A 16 2.33 -17.25 9.53
C LYS A 16 0.90 -17.75 9.59
N GLY A 17 0.19 -17.71 8.47
CA GLY A 17 -1.23 -18.06 8.41
C GLY A 17 -1.87 -17.60 7.12
N LYS A 18 -3.16 -17.22 7.17
CA LYS A 18 -3.90 -16.74 6.00
C LYS A 18 -3.94 -15.22 5.97
N LEU A 19 -3.61 -14.64 4.82
CA LEU A 19 -3.88 -13.24 4.51
C LEU A 19 -5.06 -13.20 3.54
N GLN A 20 -6.12 -12.49 3.91
CA GLN A 20 -7.16 -12.08 2.97
C GLN A 20 -6.91 -10.65 2.54
N LEU A 21 -6.88 -10.42 1.22
CA LEU A 21 -6.82 -9.11 0.61
C LEU A 21 -8.11 -8.87 -0.17
N LYS A 22 -8.79 -7.77 0.13
CA LYS A 22 -9.98 -7.34 -0.60
C LYS A 22 -9.81 -5.94 -1.15
N LEU A 23 -10.20 -5.72 -2.39
CA LEU A 23 -10.28 -4.41 -3.04
C LEU A 23 -11.65 -4.26 -3.69
N THR A 24 -12.35 -3.17 -3.37
CA THR A 24 -13.63 -2.81 -3.98
C THR A 24 -13.52 -1.43 -4.62
N ARG A 25 -14.31 -1.22 -5.68
CA ARG A 25 -14.59 0.11 -6.21
C ARG A 25 -15.92 0.59 -5.64
N ASP A 26 -16.00 1.86 -5.29
CA ASP A 26 -17.24 2.46 -4.80
C ASP A 26 -18.35 2.37 -5.87
N GLY A 27 -19.58 2.13 -5.45
CA GLY A 27 -20.72 1.93 -6.35
C GLY A 27 -20.71 0.60 -7.13
N THR A 28 -19.87 -0.38 -6.78
CA THR A 28 -19.91 -1.73 -7.35
C THR A 28 -20.18 -2.79 -6.29
N ASP A 29 -21.01 -3.77 -6.62
CA ASP A 29 -21.36 -4.86 -5.71
C ASP A 29 -20.29 -5.96 -5.66
N ALA A 30 -19.52 -6.13 -6.74
CA ALA A 30 -18.47 -7.15 -6.84
C ALA A 30 -17.07 -6.56 -6.54
N PRO A 31 -16.25 -7.23 -5.70
CA PRO A 31 -14.88 -6.80 -5.47
C PRO A 31 -14.04 -6.95 -6.74
N LEU A 32 -13.09 -6.02 -6.92
CA LEU A 32 -12.06 -6.10 -7.96
C LEU A 32 -10.99 -7.14 -7.63
N LEU A 33 -10.78 -7.39 -6.34
CA LEU A 33 -9.91 -8.43 -5.82
C LEU A 33 -10.50 -8.97 -4.51
N ASP A 34 -10.56 -10.28 -4.38
CA ASP A 34 -10.82 -10.99 -3.12
C ASP A 34 -9.94 -12.24 -3.14
N SER A 35 -8.74 -12.12 -2.55
CA SER A 35 -7.72 -13.17 -2.52
C SER A 35 -7.52 -13.66 -1.09
N VAL A 36 -7.31 -14.96 -0.92
CA VAL A 36 -6.91 -15.58 0.35
C VAL A 36 -5.70 -16.45 0.09
N GLU A 37 -4.59 -16.13 0.74
CA GLU A 37 -3.29 -16.78 0.51
C GLU A 37 -2.66 -17.27 1.81
N ASP A 38 -1.92 -18.38 1.73
CA ASP A 38 -1.01 -18.77 2.80
C ASP A 38 0.24 -17.89 2.73
N VAL A 39 0.54 -17.21 3.84
CA VAL A 39 1.66 -16.28 3.91
C VAL A 39 2.56 -16.57 5.10
N SER A 40 3.84 -16.21 4.94
CA SER A 40 4.81 -16.08 6.02
C SER A 40 5.39 -14.67 5.92
N LEU A 41 4.95 -13.77 6.78
CA LEU A 41 5.30 -12.36 6.80
C LEU A 41 6.30 -12.09 7.92
N GLU A 42 7.30 -11.27 7.62
CA GLU A 42 8.22 -10.73 8.64
C GLU A 42 7.63 -9.48 9.29
N ALA A 43 8.06 -9.19 10.51
CA ALA A 43 7.74 -7.93 11.17
C ALA A 43 8.22 -6.73 10.33
N GLY A 44 7.43 -5.66 10.31
CA GLY A 44 7.76 -4.43 9.60
C GLY A 44 6.83 -4.14 8.41
N LEU A 45 7.37 -3.37 7.46
CA LEU A 45 6.64 -2.90 6.30
C LEU A 45 6.54 -4.01 5.25
N ASN A 46 5.30 -4.36 4.91
CA ASN A 46 4.94 -5.34 3.90
C ASN A 46 4.33 -4.62 2.69
N THR A 47 4.45 -5.23 1.51
CA THR A 47 4.08 -4.61 0.24
C THR A 47 3.40 -5.60 -0.70
N LEU A 48 2.48 -5.13 -1.53
CA LEU A 48 1.83 -5.96 -2.56
C LEU A 48 1.53 -5.16 -3.82
N ASN A 49 1.82 -5.73 -4.99
CA ASN A 49 1.57 -5.11 -6.29
C ASN A 49 0.23 -5.55 -6.85
N LEU A 50 -0.70 -4.62 -7.02
CA LEU A 50 -1.99 -4.92 -7.65
C LEU A 50 -1.84 -5.42 -9.10
N GLY A 51 -0.75 -5.07 -9.78
CA GLY A 51 -0.44 -5.57 -11.12
C GLY A 51 -0.24 -7.08 -11.18
N ASP A 52 0.28 -7.68 -10.11
CA ASP A 52 0.52 -9.13 -10.03
C ASP A 52 -0.81 -9.91 -9.98
N PHE A 53 -1.89 -9.24 -9.57
CA PHE A 53 -3.26 -9.76 -9.57
C PHE A 53 -4.06 -9.35 -10.83
N GLY A 54 -3.42 -8.71 -11.81
CA GLY A 54 -4.08 -8.21 -13.02
C GLY A 54 -4.99 -6.99 -12.78
N VAL A 55 -4.94 -6.37 -11.59
CA VAL A 55 -5.81 -5.26 -11.22
C VAL A 55 -5.25 -3.94 -11.75
N ARG A 56 -6.13 -3.15 -12.39
CA ARG A 56 -5.83 -1.78 -12.87
C ARG A 56 -6.92 -0.81 -12.43
N LEU A 57 -6.50 0.27 -11.78
CA LEU A 57 -7.36 1.33 -11.27
C LEU A 57 -7.56 2.41 -12.32
N GLN A 58 -8.81 2.88 -12.46
CA GLN A 58 -9.20 4.03 -13.25
C GLN A 58 -9.10 5.32 -12.42
N ALA A 59 -8.64 6.40 -13.04
CA ALA A 59 -8.63 7.72 -12.43
C ALA A 59 -10.05 8.26 -12.22
N GLY A 60 -10.24 9.04 -11.15
CA GLY A 60 -11.54 9.58 -10.74
C GLY A 60 -12.32 8.66 -9.79
N ASP A 61 -12.11 7.34 -9.89
CA ASP A 61 -12.81 6.35 -9.08
C ASP A 61 -12.30 6.32 -7.62
N ILE A 62 -13.22 6.02 -6.70
CA ILE A 62 -12.94 5.76 -5.28
C ILE A 62 -12.82 4.26 -5.07
N TYR A 63 -11.80 3.85 -4.34
CA TYR A 63 -11.50 2.47 -4.02
C TYR A 63 -11.37 2.29 -2.52
N ARG A 64 -11.70 1.10 -2.05
CA ARG A 64 -11.45 0.66 -0.69
C ARG A 64 -10.70 -0.65 -0.73
N TRP A 65 -9.58 -0.73 -0.01
CA TRP A 65 -8.89 -2.00 0.18
C TRP A 65 -8.79 -2.34 1.66
N SER A 66 -8.73 -3.62 1.95
CA SER A 66 -8.56 -4.13 3.30
C SER A 66 -7.69 -5.37 3.34
N ILE A 67 -6.98 -5.54 4.45
CA ILE A 67 -6.27 -6.77 4.79
C ILE A 67 -6.85 -7.38 6.05
N SER A 68 -6.98 -8.69 6.04
CA SER A 68 -7.33 -9.50 7.21
C SER A 68 -6.29 -10.58 7.41
N LEU A 69 -5.75 -10.71 8.62
CA LEU A 69 -4.90 -11.84 9.01
C LEU A 69 -5.74 -12.83 9.81
N ALA A 70 -5.82 -14.08 9.36
CA ALA A 70 -6.65 -15.12 9.97
C ALA A 70 -5.85 -16.42 10.21
N GLY A 71 -5.94 -16.96 11.43
CA GLY A 71 -5.17 -18.14 11.86
C GLY A 71 -3.78 -17.80 12.40
N GLY A 72 -3.05 -18.82 12.87
CA GLY A 72 -1.82 -18.68 13.68
C GLY A 72 -2.11 -18.62 15.19
N ASP A 73 -1.16 -18.08 15.98
CA ASP A 73 -1.34 -17.84 17.44
C ASP A 73 -2.18 -16.58 17.75
N LEU A 74 -2.69 -15.89 16.72
CA LEU A 74 -3.56 -14.74 16.89
C LEU A 74 -4.97 -15.22 17.31
N ASN A 75 -5.37 -14.87 18.53
CA ASN A 75 -6.74 -15.09 19.02
C ASN A 75 -7.78 -14.19 18.33
N GLU A 76 -7.34 -13.17 17.58
CA GLU A 76 -8.20 -12.17 16.92
C GLU A 76 -7.80 -11.98 15.45
N THR A 77 -8.79 -11.70 14.61
CA THR A 77 -8.55 -11.28 13.22
C THR A 77 -8.07 -9.83 13.21
N ALA A 78 -6.83 -9.58 12.80
CA ALA A 78 -6.36 -8.21 12.59
C ALA A 78 -6.93 -7.69 11.26
N PHE A 79 -7.68 -6.59 11.30
CA PHE A 79 -8.33 -5.97 10.14
C PHE A 79 -7.91 -4.51 10.00
N SER A 80 -7.51 -4.11 8.79
CA SER A 80 -7.28 -2.71 8.43
C SER A 80 -7.90 -2.42 7.09
N TYR A 81 -8.44 -1.20 6.92
CA TYR A 81 -8.98 -0.74 5.65
C TYR A 81 -8.55 0.69 5.34
N VAL A 82 -8.43 0.99 4.06
CA VAL A 82 -8.13 2.34 3.56
C VAL A 82 -9.03 2.64 2.37
N GLU A 83 -9.65 3.81 2.40
CA GLU A 83 -10.35 4.38 1.25
C GLU A 83 -9.45 5.42 0.57
N PHE A 84 -9.38 5.38 -0.75
CA PHE A 84 -8.57 6.30 -1.53
C PHE A 84 -9.19 6.56 -2.89
N ARG A 85 -8.93 7.74 -3.45
CA ARG A 85 -9.32 8.10 -4.82
C ARG A 85 -8.10 8.05 -5.74
N LYS A 86 -8.22 7.39 -6.89
CA LYS A 86 -7.16 7.45 -7.91
C LYS A 86 -7.25 8.81 -8.61
N THR A 87 -6.14 9.54 -8.62
CA THR A 87 -6.01 10.81 -9.33
C THR A 87 -4.85 10.74 -10.32
N ASP A 88 -4.85 11.63 -11.31
CA ASP A 88 -3.73 11.82 -12.23
C ASP A 88 -2.97 13.10 -11.86
N VAL A 89 -1.66 12.98 -11.76
CA VAL A 89 -0.76 14.09 -11.46
C VAL A 89 0.38 14.07 -12.45
N ALA A 90 0.75 15.28 -12.88
CA ALA A 90 1.84 15.51 -13.80
C ALA A 90 3.16 14.96 -13.26
N SER A 91 3.91 14.30 -14.15
CA SER A 91 5.22 13.76 -13.86
C SER A 91 6.22 14.88 -13.55
N GLY A 92 7.04 14.70 -12.52
CA GLY A 92 8.20 15.57 -12.29
C GLY A 92 9.44 15.10 -13.06
N ASP A 93 10.35 16.03 -13.38
CA ASP A 93 11.59 15.76 -14.16
C ASP A 93 12.55 14.75 -13.51
N SER A 94 12.39 14.47 -12.21
CA SER A 94 13.19 13.46 -11.50
C SER A 94 12.35 12.73 -10.45
N PRO A 95 12.71 11.48 -10.06
CA PRO A 95 11.97 10.71 -9.05
C PRO A 95 11.78 11.46 -7.74
N ALA A 96 12.81 12.17 -7.26
CA ALA A 96 12.75 12.94 -6.02
C ALA A 96 11.80 14.15 -6.12
N LYS A 97 11.86 14.91 -7.24
CA LYS A 97 10.95 16.04 -7.47
C LYS A 97 9.50 15.56 -7.62
N HIS A 98 9.31 14.45 -8.33
CA HIS A 98 8.00 13.86 -8.56
C HIS A 98 7.41 13.32 -7.25
N ALA A 99 8.18 12.59 -6.43
CA ALA A 99 7.75 12.13 -5.12
C ALA A 99 7.35 13.30 -4.22
N LYS A 100 8.13 14.40 -4.21
CA LYS A 100 7.80 15.61 -3.45
C LYS A 100 6.50 16.26 -3.95
N ALA A 101 6.28 16.33 -5.26
CA ALA A 101 5.04 16.88 -5.83
C ALA A 101 3.82 16.04 -5.45
N LEU A 102 3.93 14.71 -5.54
CA LEU A 102 2.87 13.78 -5.14
C LEU A 102 2.57 13.88 -3.65
N ALA A 103 3.60 13.89 -2.79
CA ALA A 103 3.44 14.04 -1.35
C ALA A 103 2.79 15.38 -0.99
N GLY A 104 3.20 16.49 -1.63
CA GLY A 104 2.58 17.80 -1.46
C GLY A 104 1.11 17.87 -1.90
N ALA A 105 0.71 17.01 -2.83
CA ALA A 105 -0.68 16.85 -3.26
C ALA A 105 -1.47 15.84 -2.41
N GLY A 106 -0.90 15.29 -1.34
CA GLY A 106 -1.54 14.29 -0.49
C GLY A 106 -1.57 12.87 -1.08
N ILE A 107 -0.85 12.61 -2.18
CA ILE A 107 -0.81 11.31 -2.86
C ILE A 107 0.35 10.49 -2.31
N TRP A 108 0.20 10.09 -1.05
CA TRP A 108 1.28 9.50 -0.27
C TRP A 108 1.79 8.17 -0.82
N TYR A 109 0.90 7.26 -1.26
CA TYR A 109 1.26 5.93 -1.76
C TYR A 109 2.19 5.98 -2.98
N ASP A 110 1.84 6.78 -4.00
CA ASP A 110 2.67 6.90 -5.20
C ASP A 110 3.98 7.65 -4.91
N ALA A 111 3.95 8.66 -4.02
CA ALA A 111 5.15 9.33 -3.57
C ALA A 111 6.11 8.36 -2.85
N PHE A 112 5.57 7.52 -1.97
CA PHE A 112 6.33 6.53 -1.22
C PHE A 112 6.93 5.48 -2.14
N ALA A 113 6.17 4.98 -3.13
CA ALA A 113 6.66 4.01 -4.11
C ALA A 113 7.89 4.53 -4.88
N LEU A 114 7.90 5.82 -5.26
CA LEU A 114 9.03 6.43 -5.96
C LEU A 114 10.31 6.51 -5.11
N VAL A 115 10.19 6.80 -3.81
CA VAL A 115 11.35 6.87 -2.92
C VAL A 115 11.79 5.47 -2.45
N ALA A 116 10.85 4.54 -2.28
CA ALA A 116 11.13 3.17 -1.90
C ALA A 116 11.88 2.39 -3.00
N ALA A 117 11.60 2.67 -4.27
CA ALA A 117 12.27 2.06 -5.41
C ALA A 117 13.70 2.60 -5.66
N ASN A 118 14.14 3.63 -4.93
CA ASN A 118 15.44 4.28 -5.14
C ASN A 118 16.26 4.34 -3.85
N GLU A 119 17.27 3.49 -3.74
CA GLU A 119 18.14 3.40 -2.55
C GLU A 119 18.81 4.72 -2.17
N LYS A 120 19.11 5.58 -3.16
CA LYS A 120 19.70 6.92 -2.92
C LYS A 120 18.73 7.87 -2.19
N LEU A 121 17.46 7.50 -2.08
CA LEU A 121 16.40 8.26 -1.41
C LEU A 121 15.95 7.61 -0.09
N SER A 122 16.75 6.70 0.50
CA SER A 122 16.43 6.03 1.77
C SER A 122 16.08 7.00 2.91
N GLY A 123 16.79 8.13 3.03
CA GLY A 123 16.45 9.16 4.02
C GLY A 123 15.07 9.82 3.80
N ALA A 124 14.65 9.98 2.55
CA ALA A 124 13.31 10.49 2.22
C ALA A 124 12.23 9.44 2.50
N ARG A 125 12.52 8.17 2.18
CA ARG A 125 11.66 7.02 2.53
C ARG A 125 11.40 6.95 4.04
N ASP A 126 12.46 7.01 4.84
CA ASP A 126 12.35 6.90 6.30
C ASP A 126 11.61 8.10 6.92
N ALA A 127 11.80 9.30 6.37
CA ALA A 127 11.05 10.49 6.77
C ALA A 127 9.54 10.35 6.48
N MET A 128 9.16 9.78 5.33
CA MET A 128 7.76 9.54 4.99
C MET A 128 7.10 8.50 5.89
N LEU A 129 7.81 7.43 6.26
CA LEU A 129 7.30 6.44 7.22
C LEU A 129 7.06 7.06 8.60
N LYS A 130 7.97 7.94 9.05
CA LYS A 130 7.79 8.67 10.32
C LYS A 130 6.53 9.52 10.35
N GLN A 131 6.11 10.10 9.22
CA GLN A 131 4.88 10.90 9.14
C GLN A 131 3.61 10.10 9.45
N VAL A 132 3.63 8.78 9.17
CA VAL A 132 2.52 7.87 9.43
C VAL A 132 2.74 7.03 10.70
N GLY A 133 3.68 7.45 11.56
CA GLY A 133 3.96 6.80 12.84
C GLY A 133 4.80 5.52 12.74
N ILE A 134 5.34 5.20 11.56
CA ILE A 134 6.20 4.03 11.37
C ILE A 134 7.67 4.46 11.52
N SER A 135 8.38 3.86 12.47
CA SER A 135 9.82 4.02 12.61
C SER A 135 10.51 2.71 12.28
N LEU A 136 11.38 2.72 11.26
CA LEU A 136 12.29 1.63 10.98
C LEU A 136 13.49 1.77 11.93
N THR A 137 13.37 1.23 13.14
CA THR A 137 14.53 1.03 14.01
C THR A 137 15.27 -0.21 13.53
N ASN A 138 16.52 -0.05 13.12
CA ASN A 138 17.49 -1.15 13.06
C ASN A 138 17.88 -1.58 14.48
#